data_AF-A0A9D8R4U1-F1
#
_entry.id   AF-A0A9D8R4U1-F1
#
_cell.length_a   1.000
_cell.length_b   1.000
_cell.length_c   1.000
_cell.angle_alpha   90.00
_cell.angle_beta   90.00
_cell.angle_gamma   90.00
#
_symmetry.space_group_name_H-M   'P 1'
#
loop_
_entity.id
_entity.type
_entity.pdbx_description
1 polymer ?
#
loop_
_entity_poly.entity_id
_entity_poly.type
_entity_poly.pdbx_seq_one_letter_code
_entity_poly.pdbx_strand_id
1 'polypeptide(L)'
;MTIHLITVCVATLLVAIPLLLLDFSVMLGEVWSSGALERWAVRILLPLALAGGLALSFIDWDPVSGFLGGFFPTTVSAALLAVTLSCVVAVMVTGMISRYSSLPYAFVGALLGCHLVVNGTPDWGLALGIIASWVAAPLLCALLAAGFAALSSLRGSCGRNLVKADTAMICLCTVASILFAGAFAWNNGAILSLFSRGLGDTPWIPYGVTLAVMLVLFILLLGSIRSEGWHISDIELDIPVSSVFSVMAASGITMALFSTPWVGMAHLAPVPLSVSALLVASLFSVSLVSGRPAMEGERMVKSLIATAAAPVLGFLVSYCICVILNVSPSGSVVRNLRSDLTPLLILLGIIVLAAGLVVYVRAQRNSELRKQILASR
;
A
#
# COMPACT_ATOMS: atom_id res chain seq x y z
N MET A 1 -27.37 14.82 4.32
CA MET A 1 -26.36 15.20 3.31
C MET A 1 -25.08 15.75 3.94
N THR A 2 -25.13 16.75 4.82
CA THR A 2 -23.95 17.34 5.49
C THR A 2 -23.15 16.35 6.33
N ILE A 3 -23.80 15.52 7.17
CA ILE A 3 -23.10 14.52 8.00
C ILE A 3 -22.38 13.47 7.15
N HIS A 4 -23.03 12.98 6.08
CA HIS A 4 -22.43 11.99 5.17
C HIS A 4 -21.22 12.57 4.43
N LEU A 5 -21.33 13.80 3.92
CA LEU A 5 -20.21 14.51 3.29
C LEU A 5 -19.02 14.63 4.25
N ILE A 6 -19.26 15.03 5.50
CA ILE A 6 -18.20 15.11 6.52
C ILE A 6 -17.58 13.73 6.77
N THR A 7 -18.39 12.67 6.89
CA THR A 7 -17.88 11.30 7.09
C THR A 7 -17.00 10.87 5.93
N VAL A 8 -17.41 11.10 4.68
CA VAL A 8 -16.62 10.75 3.49
C VAL A 8 -15.30 11.52 3.46
N CYS A 9 -15.31 12.82 3.76
CA CYS A 9 -14.09 13.63 3.83
C CYS A 9 -13.13 13.10 4.90
N VAL A 10 -13.62 12.85 6.13
CA VAL A 10 -12.79 12.32 7.22
C VAL A 10 -12.25 10.93 6.88
N ALA A 11 -13.09 10.05 6.34
CA ALA A 11 -12.70 8.71 5.91
C ALA A 11 -11.59 8.76 4.85
N THR A 12 -11.75 9.63 3.84
CA THR A 12 -10.75 9.83 2.78
C THR A 12 -9.43 10.32 3.36
N LEU A 13 -9.44 11.30 4.27
CA LEU A 13 -8.24 11.81 4.93
C LEU A 13 -7.52 10.72 5.76
N LEU A 14 -8.29 9.95 6.54
CA LEU A 14 -7.74 8.89 7.40
C LEU A 14 -7.06 7.76 6.62
N VAL A 15 -7.44 7.53 5.36
CA VAL A 15 -6.81 6.54 4.49
C VAL A 15 -5.68 7.15 3.65
N ALA A 16 -5.89 8.37 3.13
CA ALA A 16 -4.91 9.05 2.28
C ALA A 16 -3.62 9.38 3.04
N ILE A 17 -3.70 9.79 4.30
CA ILE A 17 -2.51 10.11 5.12
C ILE A 17 -1.57 8.90 5.25
N PRO A 18 -2.00 7.73 5.76
CA PRO A 18 -1.12 6.56 5.86
C PRO A 18 -0.69 6.04 4.48
N LEU A 19 -1.53 6.13 3.44
CA LEU A 19 -1.13 5.75 2.08
C LEU A 19 0.05 6.60 1.56
N LEU A 20 0.01 7.91 1.84
CA LEU A 20 1.08 8.84 1.47
C LEU A 20 2.34 8.67 2.32
N LEU A 21 2.20 8.40 3.61
CA LEU A 21 3.35 8.28 4.51
C LEU A 21 4.06 6.92 4.40
N LEU A 22 3.34 5.87 4.04
CA LEU A 22 3.87 4.50 3.99
C LEU A 22 4.21 4.10 2.55
N ASP A 23 3.22 3.74 1.73
CA ASP A 23 3.49 3.19 0.39
C ASP A 23 4.11 4.23 -0.56
N PHE A 24 3.68 5.50 -0.50
CA PHE A 24 4.23 6.54 -1.38
C PHE A 24 5.65 6.99 -0.97
N SER A 25 5.98 7.03 0.33
CA SER A 25 7.34 7.26 0.80
C SER A 25 8.30 6.18 0.31
N VAL A 26 7.86 4.90 0.30
CA VAL A 26 8.65 3.78 -0.22
C VAL A 26 8.91 3.94 -1.72
N MET A 27 7.86 4.24 -2.50
CA MET A 27 8.00 4.51 -3.93
C MET A 27 8.97 5.67 -4.20
N LEU A 28 8.90 6.76 -3.43
CA LEU A 28 9.82 7.89 -3.57
C LEU A 28 11.26 7.54 -3.16
N GLY A 29 11.45 6.69 -2.14
CA GLY A 29 12.76 6.20 -1.74
C GLY A 29 13.45 5.45 -2.88
N GLU A 30 12.71 4.60 -3.59
CA GLU A 30 13.23 3.92 -4.79
C GLU A 30 13.67 4.93 -5.87
N VAL A 31 12.84 5.93 -6.16
CA VAL A 31 13.13 6.97 -7.15
C VAL A 31 14.32 7.86 -6.75
N TRP A 32 14.48 8.16 -5.46
CA TRP A 32 15.62 8.94 -4.96
C TRP A 32 16.92 8.15 -4.99
N SER A 33 16.90 6.87 -4.58
CA SER A 33 18.08 6.00 -4.61
C SER A 33 18.65 5.82 -6.02
N SER A 34 17.81 5.97 -7.05
CA SER A 34 18.24 5.86 -8.44
C SER A 34 18.93 7.13 -8.98
N GLY A 35 18.94 8.24 -8.24
CA GLY A 35 19.42 9.55 -8.69
C GLY A 35 18.58 10.19 -9.82
N ALA A 36 17.47 9.58 -10.24
CA ALA A 36 16.69 10.06 -11.39
C ALA A 36 15.99 11.41 -11.10
N LEU A 37 15.63 11.65 -9.84
CA LEU A 37 14.88 12.83 -9.41
C LEU A 37 15.69 14.15 -9.42
N GLU A 38 17.01 14.06 -9.60
CA GLU A 38 17.87 15.22 -9.84
C GLU A 38 17.57 15.88 -11.20
N ARG A 39 16.95 15.13 -12.13
CA ARG A 39 16.53 15.65 -13.43
C ARG A 39 15.23 16.45 -13.30
N TRP A 40 15.24 17.68 -13.81
CA TRP A 40 14.04 18.53 -13.94
C TRP A 40 12.86 17.82 -14.59
N ALA A 41 13.12 16.98 -15.59
CA ALA A 41 12.10 16.19 -16.26
C ALA A 41 11.33 15.28 -15.29
N VAL A 42 12.00 14.62 -14.33
CA VAL A 42 11.33 13.76 -13.35
C VAL A 42 10.52 14.57 -12.36
N ARG A 43 11.01 15.74 -11.93
CA ARG A 43 10.27 16.62 -11.00
C ARG A 43 8.92 17.09 -11.56
N ILE A 44 8.81 17.24 -12.87
CA ILE A 44 7.58 17.68 -13.56
C ILE A 44 6.74 16.47 -14.00
N LEU A 45 7.38 15.44 -14.58
CA LEU A 45 6.68 14.28 -15.12
C LEU A 45 6.16 13.32 -14.04
N LEU A 46 6.78 13.28 -12.86
CA LEU A 46 6.33 12.42 -11.76
C LEU A 46 4.97 12.90 -11.21
N PRO A 47 4.76 14.19 -10.85
CA PRO A 47 3.42 14.69 -10.54
C PRO A 47 2.41 14.50 -11.68
N LEU A 48 2.83 14.66 -12.93
CA LEU A 48 1.96 14.47 -14.09
C LEU A 48 1.54 13.00 -14.24
N ALA A 49 2.46 12.07 -14.02
CA ALA A 49 2.20 10.63 -14.04
C ALA A 49 1.30 10.21 -12.88
N LEU A 50 1.48 10.81 -11.70
CA LEU A 50 0.58 10.61 -10.56
C LEU A 50 -0.83 11.13 -10.88
N ALA A 51 -0.95 12.35 -11.43
CA ALA A 51 -2.22 12.92 -11.82
C ALA A 51 -2.91 12.12 -12.94
N GLY A 52 -2.13 11.66 -13.93
CA GLY A 52 -2.61 10.82 -15.02
C GLY A 52 -3.02 9.42 -14.55
N GLY A 53 -2.25 8.79 -13.67
CA GLY A 53 -2.59 7.49 -13.08
C GLY A 53 -3.84 7.57 -12.20
N LEU A 54 -3.95 8.62 -11.40
CA LEU A 54 -5.18 8.92 -10.65
C LEU A 54 -6.35 9.09 -11.62
N ALA A 55 -6.20 9.88 -12.70
CA ALA A 55 -7.22 10.05 -13.72
C ALA A 55 -7.70 8.71 -14.32
N LEU A 56 -6.80 7.75 -14.53
CA LEU A 56 -7.14 6.41 -15.03
C LEU A 56 -7.95 5.58 -14.03
N SER A 57 -7.69 5.70 -12.73
CA SER A 57 -8.49 5.02 -11.68
C SER A 57 -9.95 5.50 -11.58
N PHE A 58 -10.28 6.59 -12.28
CA PHE A 58 -11.61 7.20 -12.34
C PHE A 58 -12.36 6.92 -13.65
N ILE A 59 -11.74 6.21 -14.60
CA ILE A 59 -12.41 5.75 -15.83
C ILE A 59 -13.09 4.41 -15.53
N ASP A 60 -14.31 4.17 -16.05
CA ASP A 60 -15.07 2.91 -15.90
C ASP A 60 -14.34 1.65 -16.42
N TRP A 61 -13.16 1.83 -17.01
CA TRP A 61 -12.25 0.79 -17.47
C TRP A 61 -11.23 0.34 -16.40
N ASP A 62 -11.27 0.89 -15.18
CA ASP A 62 -10.43 0.43 -14.08
C ASP A 62 -11.04 -0.78 -13.35
N PRO A 63 -10.51 -2.00 -13.56
CA PRO A 63 -11.03 -3.21 -12.93
C PRO A 63 -10.83 -3.21 -11.41
N VAL A 64 -9.86 -2.47 -10.85
CA VAL A 64 -9.65 -2.40 -9.40
C VAL A 64 -10.75 -1.57 -8.76
N SER A 65 -11.04 -0.39 -9.31
CA SER A 65 -12.16 0.46 -8.89
C SER A 65 -13.51 -0.22 -9.09
N GLY A 66 -13.70 -0.94 -10.21
CA GLY A 66 -14.89 -1.75 -10.47
C GLY A 66 -15.07 -2.89 -9.48
N PHE A 67 -13.99 -3.62 -9.17
CA PHE A 67 -13.96 -4.65 -8.14
C PHE A 67 -14.37 -4.06 -6.78
N LEU A 68 -13.65 -3.05 -6.27
CA LEU A 68 -13.94 -2.44 -4.97
C LEU A 68 -15.38 -1.90 -4.86
N GLY A 69 -15.90 -1.30 -5.93
CA GLY A 69 -17.27 -0.77 -5.99
C GLY A 69 -18.37 -1.84 -5.96
N GLY A 70 -18.08 -3.06 -6.40
CA GLY A 70 -19.02 -4.18 -6.37
C GLY A 70 -19.20 -4.82 -4.98
N PHE A 71 -18.25 -4.62 -4.06
CA PHE A 71 -18.23 -5.33 -2.76
C PHE A 71 -18.67 -4.49 -1.57
N PHE A 72 -18.77 -3.17 -1.73
CA PHE A 72 -18.87 -2.27 -0.60
C PHE A 72 -20.00 -1.24 -0.74
N PRO A 73 -20.97 -1.19 0.19
CA PRO A 73 -22.02 -0.17 0.18
C PRO A 73 -21.45 1.18 0.64
N THR A 74 -20.91 1.94 -0.31
CA THR A 74 -20.33 3.29 -0.10
C THR A 74 -21.34 4.32 0.41
N THR A 75 -22.63 4.03 0.32
CA THR A 75 -23.73 4.90 0.79
C THR A 75 -23.96 4.80 2.30
N VAL A 76 -23.40 3.80 2.99
CA VAL A 76 -23.60 3.59 4.44
C VAL A 76 -22.43 4.20 5.24
N SER A 77 -22.65 5.37 5.84
CA SER A 77 -21.63 6.09 6.64
C SER A 77 -20.97 5.23 7.73
N ALA A 78 -21.73 4.35 8.38
CA ALA A 78 -21.20 3.47 9.43
C ALA A 78 -20.22 2.42 8.88
N ALA A 79 -20.48 1.89 7.67
CA ALA A 79 -19.58 0.98 6.99
C ALA A 79 -18.27 1.69 6.59
N LEU A 80 -18.37 2.91 6.05
CA LEU A 80 -17.21 3.73 5.68
C LEU A 80 -16.32 3.99 6.91
N LEU A 81 -16.92 4.38 8.03
CA LEU A 81 -16.19 4.64 9.27
C LEU A 81 -15.55 3.35 9.83
N ALA A 82 -16.27 2.22 9.79
CA ALA A 82 -15.75 0.95 10.27
C ALA A 82 -14.53 0.50 9.47
N VAL A 83 -14.61 0.52 8.14
CA VAL A 83 -13.51 0.10 7.26
C VAL A 83 -12.31 1.02 7.42
N THR A 84 -12.51 2.34 7.48
CA THR A 84 -11.40 3.29 7.63
C THR A 84 -10.69 3.18 8.97
N LEU A 85 -11.44 3.14 10.08
CA LEU A 85 -10.85 2.97 11.41
C LEU A 85 -10.11 1.64 11.51
N SER A 86 -10.67 0.57 10.96
CA SER A 86 -10.05 -0.75 10.98
C SER A 86 -8.74 -0.79 10.21
N CYS A 87 -8.73 -0.15 9.03
CA CYS A 87 -7.52 -0.03 8.22
C CYS A 87 -6.43 0.74 8.97
N VAL A 88 -6.76 1.89 9.56
CA VAL A 88 -5.80 2.69 10.36
C VAL A 88 -5.27 1.90 11.54
N VAL A 89 -6.13 1.23 12.31
CA VAL A 89 -5.71 0.42 13.46
C VAL A 89 -4.81 -0.73 13.01
N ALA A 90 -5.19 -1.47 11.97
CA ALA A 90 -4.38 -2.56 11.44
C ALA A 90 -2.99 -2.06 11.03
N VAL A 91 -2.93 -0.98 10.25
CA VAL A 91 -1.68 -0.37 9.77
C VAL A 91 -0.82 0.14 10.93
N MET A 92 -1.41 0.73 11.97
CA MET A 92 -0.67 1.18 13.16
C MET A 92 -0.05 -0.01 13.90
N VAL A 93 -0.82 -1.10 14.08
CA VAL A 93 -0.33 -2.30 14.77
C VAL A 93 0.77 -2.99 13.98
N THR A 94 0.58 -3.20 12.68
CA THR A 94 1.61 -3.83 11.83
C THR A 94 2.81 -2.91 11.62
N GLY A 95 2.61 -1.59 11.63
CA GLY A 95 3.65 -0.57 11.60
C GLY A 95 4.62 -0.63 12.78
N MET A 96 4.21 -1.24 13.89
CA MET A 96 5.08 -1.45 15.05
C MET A 96 5.93 -2.71 14.92
N ILE A 97 5.52 -3.67 14.10
CA ILE A 97 6.29 -4.88 13.80
C ILE A 97 7.34 -4.56 12.74
N SER A 98 6.93 -3.85 11.68
CA SER A 98 7.77 -3.46 10.56
C SER A 98 7.39 -2.08 10.06
N ARG A 99 8.39 -1.31 9.59
CA ARG A 99 8.15 -0.04 8.90
C ARG A 99 7.39 -0.22 7.58
N TYR A 100 7.50 -1.40 6.96
CA TYR A 100 6.85 -1.79 5.71
C TYR A 100 5.44 -2.34 5.95
N SER A 101 4.62 -1.55 6.64
CA SER A 101 3.19 -1.85 6.79
C SER A 101 2.47 -1.70 5.44
N SER A 102 1.30 -2.34 5.29
CA SER A 102 0.55 -2.36 4.04
C SER A 102 -0.87 -1.85 4.22
N LEU A 103 -1.11 -0.61 3.78
CA LEU A 103 -2.46 -0.06 3.78
C LEU A 103 -3.38 -0.76 2.77
N PRO A 104 -2.96 -1.04 1.52
CA PRO A 104 -3.82 -1.71 0.55
C PRO A 104 -4.36 -3.06 1.03
N TYR A 105 -3.53 -3.86 1.71
CA TYR A 105 -3.95 -5.16 2.20
C TYR A 105 -4.85 -5.05 3.44
N ALA A 106 -4.51 -4.15 4.38
CA ALA A 106 -5.39 -3.85 5.52
C ALA A 106 -6.77 -3.36 5.06
N PHE A 107 -6.81 -2.53 4.03
CA PHE A 107 -8.04 -1.97 3.47
C PHE A 107 -8.95 -3.06 2.88
N VAL A 108 -8.41 -3.90 2.00
CA VAL A 108 -9.19 -5.02 1.41
C VAL A 108 -9.61 -6.02 2.48
N GLY A 109 -8.75 -6.31 3.46
CA GLY A 109 -9.12 -7.14 4.62
C GLY A 109 -10.32 -6.54 5.37
N ALA A 110 -10.29 -5.24 5.65
CA ALA A 110 -11.40 -4.54 6.28
C ALA A 110 -12.68 -4.58 5.44
N LEU A 111 -12.59 -4.43 4.11
CA LEU A 111 -13.73 -4.59 3.21
C LEU A 111 -14.35 -5.99 3.31
N LEU A 112 -13.54 -7.04 3.33
CA LEU A 112 -14.03 -8.42 3.50
C LEU A 112 -14.72 -8.62 4.85
N GLY A 113 -14.19 -8.04 5.92
CA GLY A 113 -14.78 -8.09 7.25
C GLY A 113 -16.15 -7.42 7.30
N CYS A 114 -16.26 -6.23 6.68
CA CYS A 114 -17.54 -5.53 6.55
C CYS A 114 -18.52 -6.31 5.66
N HIS A 115 -18.07 -6.87 4.54
CA HIS A 115 -18.88 -7.63 3.60
C HIS A 115 -19.50 -8.87 4.26
N LEU A 116 -18.75 -9.58 5.09
CA LEU A 116 -19.24 -10.73 5.85
C LEU A 116 -20.39 -10.34 6.80
N VAL A 117 -20.31 -9.17 7.45
CA VAL A 117 -21.38 -8.68 8.33
C VAL A 117 -22.62 -8.30 7.55
N VAL A 118 -22.46 -7.62 6.40
CA VAL A 118 -23.57 -7.12 5.59
C VAL A 118 -24.31 -8.26 4.89
N ASN A 119 -23.60 -9.25 4.36
CA ASN A 119 -24.17 -10.32 3.54
C ASN A 119 -24.38 -11.63 4.31
N GLY A 120 -23.82 -11.76 5.51
CA GLY A 120 -24.00 -12.94 6.38
C GLY A 120 -23.27 -14.21 5.92
N THR A 121 -22.69 -14.22 4.72
CA THR A 121 -21.95 -15.36 4.16
C THR A 121 -20.62 -14.93 3.53
N PRO A 122 -19.53 -15.67 3.73
CA PRO A 122 -18.27 -15.41 3.05
C PRO A 122 -18.34 -15.84 1.58
N ASP A 123 -17.93 -14.96 0.66
CA ASP A 123 -17.66 -15.33 -0.73
C ASP A 123 -16.25 -15.92 -0.84
N TRP A 124 -16.17 -17.26 -0.73
CA TRP A 124 -14.91 -17.99 -0.78
C TRP A 124 -14.20 -17.88 -2.13
N GLY A 125 -14.95 -17.78 -3.25
CA GLY A 125 -14.36 -17.65 -4.57
C GLY A 125 -13.59 -16.34 -4.70
N LEU A 126 -14.20 -15.26 -4.22
CA LEU A 126 -13.57 -13.95 -4.15
C LEU A 126 -12.39 -13.90 -3.18
N ALA A 127 -12.55 -14.44 -1.97
CA ALA A 127 -11.48 -14.44 -0.97
C ALA A 127 -10.24 -15.19 -1.49
N LEU A 128 -10.44 -16.33 -2.16
CA LEU A 128 -9.35 -17.08 -2.79
C LEU A 128 -8.72 -16.31 -3.95
N GLY A 129 -9.51 -15.62 -4.78
CA GLY A 129 -9.00 -14.76 -5.85
C GLY A 129 -8.12 -13.61 -5.35
N ILE A 130 -8.51 -12.96 -4.24
CA ILE A 130 -7.72 -11.91 -3.58
C ILE A 130 -6.40 -12.48 -3.06
N ILE A 131 -6.46 -13.60 -2.31
CA ILE A 131 -5.27 -14.24 -1.74
C ILE A 131 -4.32 -14.69 -2.86
N ALA A 132 -4.86 -15.28 -3.93
CA ALA A 132 -4.08 -15.67 -5.09
C ALA A 132 -3.37 -14.47 -5.73
N SER A 133 -4.04 -13.33 -5.88
CA SER A 133 -3.42 -12.10 -6.39
C SER A 133 -2.33 -11.56 -5.47
N TRP A 134 -2.51 -11.59 -4.15
CA TRP A 134 -1.51 -11.14 -3.19
C TRP A 134 -0.28 -12.04 -3.10
N VAL A 135 -0.39 -13.30 -3.50
CA VAL A 135 0.76 -14.19 -3.63
C VAL A 135 1.39 -14.03 -5.02
N ALA A 136 0.58 -13.98 -6.07
CA ALA A 136 1.03 -13.90 -7.45
C ALA A 136 1.77 -12.60 -7.76
N ALA A 137 1.32 -11.44 -7.25
CA ALA A 137 1.94 -10.16 -7.54
C ALA A 137 3.39 -10.05 -6.99
N PRO A 138 3.67 -10.30 -5.70
CA PRO A 138 5.05 -10.32 -5.20
C PRO A 138 5.93 -11.37 -5.91
N LEU A 139 5.40 -12.55 -6.23
CA LEU A 139 6.14 -13.58 -6.98
C LEU A 139 6.50 -13.10 -8.39
N LEU A 140 5.55 -12.52 -9.12
CA LEU A 140 5.81 -11.94 -10.44
C LEU A 140 6.85 -10.82 -10.36
N CYS A 141 6.72 -9.93 -9.37
CA CYS A 141 7.69 -8.87 -9.13
C CYS A 141 9.09 -9.43 -8.86
N ALA A 142 9.20 -10.45 -8.00
CA ALA A 142 10.47 -11.12 -7.74
C ALA A 142 11.07 -11.73 -9.03
N LEU A 143 10.27 -12.43 -9.83
CA LEU A 143 10.74 -13.02 -11.10
C LEU A 143 11.22 -11.95 -12.10
N LEU A 144 10.47 -10.86 -12.25
CA LEU A 144 10.84 -9.74 -13.11
C LEU A 144 12.13 -9.06 -12.62
N ALA A 145 12.24 -8.81 -11.31
CA ALA A 145 13.42 -8.22 -10.70
C ALA A 145 14.66 -9.11 -10.89
N ALA A 146 14.55 -10.43 -10.73
CA ALA A 146 15.63 -11.37 -11.04
C ALA A 146 16.03 -11.29 -12.52
N GLY A 147 15.05 -11.27 -13.42
CA GLY A 147 15.28 -11.16 -14.86
C GLY A 147 16.04 -9.89 -15.23
N PHE A 148 15.60 -8.72 -14.73
CA PHE A 148 16.29 -7.46 -14.95
C PHE A 148 17.69 -7.42 -14.31
N ALA A 149 17.84 -7.96 -13.10
CA ALA A 149 19.14 -8.03 -12.43
C ALA A 149 20.12 -8.93 -13.20
N ALA A 150 19.68 -10.09 -13.68
CA ALA A 150 20.50 -11.01 -14.47
C ALA A 150 20.90 -10.40 -15.83
N LEU A 151 19.97 -9.70 -16.50
CA LEU A 151 20.28 -8.96 -17.73
C LEU A 151 21.30 -7.85 -17.49
N SER A 152 21.24 -7.19 -16.33
CA SER A 152 22.17 -6.13 -15.97
C SER A 152 23.57 -6.64 -15.66
N SER A 153 23.70 -7.82 -15.03
CA SER A 153 24.99 -8.43 -14.69
C SER A 153 25.72 -8.94 -15.94
N LEU A 154 25.01 -9.48 -16.93
CA LEU A 154 25.57 -9.89 -18.22
C LEU A 154 26.19 -8.71 -19.01
N ARG A 155 25.65 -7.49 -18.85
CA ARG A 155 26.18 -6.30 -19.55
C ARG A 155 27.50 -5.80 -19.00
N GLY A 156 27.84 -6.09 -17.74
CA GLY A 156 29.11 -5.69 -17.12
C GLY A 156 30.35 -6.32 -17.76
N SER A 157 30.18 -7.41 -18.52
CA SER A 157 31.25 -8.08 -19.27
C SER A 157 31.59 -7.42 -20.61
N CYS A 158 30.76 -6.51 -21.12
CA CYS A 158 31.01 -5.81 -22.37
C CYS A 158 31.76 -4.51 -22.06
N GLY A 159 33.01 -4.38 -22.53
CA GLY A 159 33.90 -3.22 -22.35
C GLY A 159 33.41 -1.90 -22.98
N ARG A 160 32.16 -1.50 -22.71
CA ARG A 160 31.58 -0.22 -23.09
C ARG A 160 32.09 0.88 -22.15
N ASN A 161 32.25 2.09 -22.69
CA ASN A 161 32.52 3.29 -21.91
C ASN A 161 31.56 3.42 -20.74
N LEU A 162 32.08 3.32 -19.51
CA LEU A 162 31.33 3.39 -18.25
C LEU A 162 30.39 4.60 -18.21
N VAL A 163 30.84 5.76 -18.70
CA VAL A 163 30.05 7.00 -18.77
C VAL A 163 28.78 6.87 -19.64
N LYS A 164 28.89 6.19 -20.79
CA LYS A 164 27.72 5.97 -21.68
C LYS A 164 26.75 4.96 -21.09
N ALA A 165 27.26 3.93 -20.42
CA ALA A 165 26.45 2.93 -19.73
C ALA A 165 25.67 3.54 -18.55
N ASP A 166 26.34 4.40 -17.79
CA ASP A 166 25.74 5.09 -16.64
C ASP A 166 24.65 6.08 -17.09
N THR A 167 24.93 6.89 -18.12
CA THR A 167 23.93 7.80 -18.71
C THR A 167 22.67 7.05 -19.20
N ALA A 168 22.86 5.88 -19.83
CA ALA A 168 21.77 5.03 -20.29
C ALA A 168 20.97 4.44 -19.12
N MET A 169 21.64 4.00 -18.04
CA MET A 169 20.97 3.48 -16.85
C MET A 169 20.15 4.56 -16.14
N ILE A 170 20.66 5.79 -16.02
CA ILE A 170 19.89 6.89 -15.43
C ILE A 170 18.65 7.21 -16.30
N CYS A 171 18.77 7.12 -17.63
CA CYS A 171 17.62 7.25 -18.54
C CYS A 171 16.58 6.15 -18.32
N LEU A 172 17.02 4.89 -18.21
CA LEU A 172 16.13 3.77 -17.90
C LEU A 172 15.45 3.92 -16.53
N CYS A 173 16.20 4.36 -15.51
CA CYS A 173 15.64 4.68 -14.19
C CYS A 173 14.61 5.80 -14.26
N THR A 174 14.85 6.82 -15.10
CA THR A 174 13.90 7.92 -15.32
C THR A 174 12.58 7.39 -15.87
N VAL A 175 12.63 6.53 -16.89
CA VAL A 175 11.43 5.91 -17.48
C VAL A 175 10.74 4.99 -16.48
N ALA A 176 11.50 4.16 -15.76
CA ALA A 176 10.97 3.26 -14.74
C ALA A 176 10.28 4.03 -13.59
N SER A 177 10.85 5.17 -13.17
CA SER A 177 10.28 6.04 -12.14
C SER A 177 8.92 6.60 -12.56
N ILE A 178 8.82 7.08 -13.81
CA ILE A 178 7.56 7.62 -14.36
C ILE A 178 6.51 6.51 -14.47
N LEU A 179 6.89 5.33 -14.99
CA LEU A 179 6.01 4.17 -15.08
C LEU A 179 5.52 3.75 -13.69
N PHE A 180 6.42 3.65 -12.73
CA PHE A 180 6.11 3.19 -11.39
C PHE A 180 5.17 4.17 -10.66
N ALA A 181 5.43 5.48 -10.75
CA ALA A 181 4.52 6.47 -10.18
C ALA A 181 3.13 6.46 -10.83
N GLY A 182 3.06 6.35 -12.15
CA GLY A 182 1.78 6.22 -12.86
C GLY A 182 1.03 4.96 -12.46
N ALA A 183 1.73 3.82 -12.39
CA ALA A 183 1.15 2.54 -11.98
C ALA A 183 0.70 2.54 -10.51
N PHE A 184 1.48 3.15 -9.62
CA PHE A 184 1.12 3.33 -8.21
C PHE A 184 -0.17 4.15 -8.08
N ALA A 185 -0.23 5.30 -8.76
CA ALA A 185 -1.40 6.16 -8.74
C ALA A 185 -2.64 5.51 -9.33
N TRP A 186 -2.49 4.73 -10.41
CA TRP A 186 -3.61 3.97 -10.98
C TRP A 186 -4.09 2.88 -10.01
N ASN A 187 -3.18 2.05 -9.51
CA ASN A 187 -3.54 0.90 -8.69
C ASN A 187 -4.11 1.29 -7.31
N ASN A 188 -3.43 2.21 -6.60
CA ASN A 188 -3.83 2.63 -5.26
C ASN A 188 -4.80 3.82 -5.27
N GLY A 189 -4.92 4.54 -6.39
CA GLY A 189 -5.95 5.56 -6.59
C GLY A 189 -7.37 5.00 -6.45
N ALA A 190 -7.57 3.73 -6.80
CA ALA A 190 -8.84 3.02 -6.65
C ALA A 190 -9.35 2.97 -5.19
N ILE A 191 -8.44 2.95 -4.20
CA ILE A 191 -8.82 3.00 -2.77
C ILE A 191 -9.49 4.34 -2.45
N LEU A 192 -8.93 5.44 -2.97
CA LEU A 192 -9.42 6.79 -2.72
C LEU A 192 -10.67 7.11 -3.54
N SER A 193 -10.78 6.55 -4.75
CA SER A 193 -11.96 6.70 -5.61
C SER A 193 -13.19 5.99 -5.03
N LEU A 194 -13.02 4.91 -4.27
CA LEU A 194 -14.13 4.21 -3.62
C LEU A 194 -14.90 5.12 -2.65
N PHE A 195 -14.19 5.95 -1.87
CA PHE A 195 -14.82 6.85 -0.91
C PHE A 195 -15.60 7.97 -1.60
N SER A 196 -15.05 8.52 -2.68
CA SER A 196 -15.65 9.65 -3.35
C SER A 196 -16.90 9.27 -4.15
N ARG A 197 -17.05 8.00 -4.58
CA ARG A 197 -18.31 7.47 -5.13
C ARG A 197 -19.51 7.60 -4.19
N GLY A 198 -19.30 7.70 -2.87
CA GLY A 198 -20.38 8.00 -1.92
C GLY A 198 -20.94 9.41 -2.00
N LEU A 199 -20.27 10.35 -2.69
CA LEU A 199 -20.67 11.76 -2.76
C LEU A 199 -21.74 12.08 -3.82
N GLY A 200 -22.01 11.16 -4.74
CA GLY A 200 -23.07 11.30 -5.73
C GLY A 200 -22.80 10.51 -7.02
N ASP A 201 -23.86 10.34 -7.81
CA ASP A 201 -23.83 9.54 -9.06
C ASP A 201 -23.13 10.28 -10.22
N THR A 202 -22.87 11.58 -10.07
CA THR A 202 -22.14 12.35 -11.09
C THR A 202 -20.63 12.19 -10.90
N PRO A 203 -19.92 11.61 -11.87
CA PRO A 203 -18.53 11.20 -11.68
C PRO A 203 -17.58 12.37 -11.36
N TRP A 204 -17.80 13.55 -11.93
CA TRP A 204 -16.86 14.68 -11.89
C TRP A 204 -16.65 15.32 -10.50
N ILE A 205 -17.69 15.37 -9.66
CA ILE A 205 -17.64 16.02 -8.34
C ILE A 205 -16.79 15.21 -7.34
N PRO A 206 -17.02 13.90 -7.15
CA PRO A 206 -16.12 12.99 -6.46
C PRO A 206 -14.65 13.15 -6.88
N TYR A 207 -14.39 13.28 -8.18
CA TYR A 207 -13.04 13.32 -8.74
C TYR A 207 -12.29 14.61 -8.38
N GLY A 208 -12.97 15.76 -8.46
CA GLY A 208 -12.40 17.03 -8.05
C GLY A 208 -12.03 17.06 -6.56
N VAL A 209 -12.87 16.47 -5.71
CA VAL A 209 -12.64 16.41 -4.26
C VAL A 209 -11.45 15.50 -3.93
N THR A 210 -11.38 14.29 -4.49
CA THR A 210 -10.26 13.36 -4.24
C THR A 210 -8.92 13.95 -4.68
N LEU A 211 -8.88 14.56 -5.87
CA LEU A 211 -7.67 15.20 -6.39
C LEU A 211 -7.23 16.38 -5.52
N ALA A 212 -8.18 17.24 -5.11
CA ALA A 212 -7.89 18.38 -4.24
C ALA A 212 -7.36 17.93 -2.88
N VAL A 213 -7.99 16.92 -2.25
CA VAL A 213 -7.54 16.37 -0.96
C VAL A 213 -6.13 15.80 -1.07
N MET A 214 -5.83 15.04 -2.12
CA MET A 214 -4.50 14.49 -2.34
C MET A 214 -3.44 15.57 -2.52
N LEU A 215 -3.75 16.61 -3.29
CA LEU A 215 -2.83 17.71 -3.54
C LEU A 215 -2.55 18.52 -2.26
N VAL A 216 -3.59 18.80 -1.46
CA VAL A 216 -3.45 19.47 -0.17
C VAL A 216 -2.64 18.62 0.81
N LEU A 217 -2.97 17.33 0.95
CA LEU A 217 -2.23 16.43 1.84
C LEU A 217 -0.78 16.26 1.42
N PHE A 218 -0.51 16.17 0.12
CA PHE A 218 0.85 16.08 -0.41
C PHE A 218 1.68 17.30 0.00
N ILE A 219 1.12 18.51 -0.11
CA ILE A 219 1.81 19.75 0.31
C ILE A 219 2.07 19.74 1.82
N LEU A 220 1.06 19.38 2.63
CA LEU A 220 1.16 19.39 4.09
C LEU A 220 2.15 18.34 4.63
N LEU A 221 2.20 17.17 4.00
CA LEU A 221 3.02 16.04 4.45
C LEU A 221 4.38 15.98 3.75
N LEU A 222 4.68 16.91 2.85
CA LEU A 222 5.87 16.88 2.00
C LEU A 222 7.17 16.71 2.80
N GLY A 223 7.29 17.39 3.94
CA GLY A 223 8.45 17.29 4.81
C GLY A 223 8.65 15.88 5.38
N SER A 224 7.59 15.25 5.87
CA SER A 224 7.61 13.90 6.44
C SER A 224 7.86 12.84 5.36
N ILE A 225 7.16 12.94 4.23
CA ILE A 225 7.34 12.06 3.07
C ILE A 225 8.79 12.14 2.59
N ARG A 226 9.36 13.35 2.54
CA ARG A 226 10.76 13.56 2.18
C ARG A 226 11.72 12.90 3.17
N SER A 227 11.53 13.13 4.46
CA SER A 227 12.40 12.52 5.46
C SER A 227 12.38 10.99 5.38
N GLU A 228 11.20 10.38 5.22
CA GLU A 228 11.08 8.92 5.21
C GLU A 228 11.63 8.31 3.92
N GLY A 229 11.33 8.88 2.75
CA GLY A 229 11.88 8.37 1.49
C GLY A 229 13.41 8.50 1.41
N TRP A 230 14.02 9.54 1.99
CA TRP A 230 15.49 9.64 2.06
C TRP A 230 16.06 8.57 3.00
N HIS A 231 15.41 8.31 4.13
CA HIS A 231 15.81 7.22 5.01
C HIS A 231 15.78 5.86 4.30
N ILE A 232 14.73 5.58 3.51
CA ILE A 232 14.62 4.35 2.71
C ILE A 232 15.73 4.29 1.65
N SER A 233 15.94 5.40 0.93
CA SER A 233 17.00 5.52 -0.07
C SER A 233 18.39 5.22 0.52
N ASP A 234 18.72 5.83 1.66
CA ASP A 234 20.08 5.78 2.23
C ASP A 234 20.37 4.49 3.00
N ILE A 235 19.36 3.88 3.63
CA ILE A 235 19.58 2.74 4.54
C ILE A 235 19.18 1.40 3.91
N GLU A 236 18.17 1.40 3.03
CA GLU A 236 17.55 0.17 2.52
C GLU A 236 17.86 -0.06 1.04
N LEU A 237 18.25 1.00 0.32
CA LEU A 237 18.56 0.99 -1.10
C LEU A 237 19.97 1.49 -1.41
N ASP A 238 20.92 1.28 -0.49
CA ASP A 238 22.36 1.43 -0.75
C ASP A 238 22.88 0.26 -1.61
N ILE A 239 22.32 0.14 -2.80
CA ILE A 239 22.59 -0.91 -3.80
C ILE A 239 22.92 -0.25 -5.15
N PRO A 240 23.61 -0.96 -6.06
CA PRO A 240 23.95 -0.40 -7.35
C PRO A 240 22.73 0.09 -8.12
N VAL A 241 22.84 1.19 -8.87
CA VAL A 241 21.75 1.80 -9.66
C VAL A 241 21.07 0.79 -10.60
N SER A 242 21.81 -0.20 -11.12
CA SER A 242 21.24 -1.30 -11.93
C SER A 242 20.25 -2.17 -11.15
N SER A 243 20.49 -2.36 -9.86
CA SER A 243 19.63 -3.10 -8.95
C SER A 243 18.40 -2.27 -8.59
N VAL A 244 18.57 -0.98 -8.32
CA VAL A 244 17.46 -0.03 -8.12
C VAL A 244 16.55 0.03 -9.35
N PHE A 245 17.12 0.08 -10.57
CA PHE A 245 16.34 -0.03 -11.81
C PHE A 245 15.51 -1.32 -11.85
N SER A 246 16.12 -2.46 -11.51
CA SER A 246 15.46 -3.77 -11.55
C SER A 246 14.27 -3.83 -10.59
N VAL A 247 14.44 -3.25 -9.39
CA VAL A 247 13.39 -3.11 -8.38
C VAL A 247 12.26 -2.21 -8.90
N MET A 248 12.56 -0.97 -9.27
CA MET A 248 11.55 -0.01 -9.73
C MET A 248 10.78 -0.50 -10.97
N ALA A 249 11.49 -1.06 -11.96
CA ALA A 249 10.87 -1.54 -13.18
C ALA A 249 9.97 -2.75 -12.90
N ALA A 250 10.41 -3.70 -12.07
CA ALA A 250 9.60 -4.85 -11.68
C ALA A 250 8.35 -4.44 -10.89
N SER A 251 8.51 -3.56 -9.89
CA SER A 251 7.40 -3.02 -9.11
C SER A 251 6.39 -2.27 -9.98
N GLY A 252 6.87 -1.37 -10.84
CA GLY A 252 6.03 -0.59 -11.75
C GLY A 252 5.28 -1.44 -12.78
N ILE A 253 5.95 -2.41 -13.41
CA ILE A 253 5.30 -3.32 -14.37
C ILE A 253 4.28 -4.20 -13.66
N THR A 254 4.60 -4.75 -12.49
CA THR A 254 3.67 -5.58 -11.72
C THR A 254 2.42 -4.80 -11.34
N MET A 255 2.57 -3.58 -10.80
CA MET A 255 1.42 -2.73 -10.47
C MET A 255 0.59 -2.36 -11.69
N ALA A 256 1.23 -2.05 -12.82
CA ALA A 256 0.52 -1.73 -14.05
C ALA A 256 -0.30 -2.93 -14.53
N LEU A 257 0.30 -4.13 -14.60
CA LEU A 257 -0.39 -5.35 -15.00
C LEU A 257 -1.59 -5.63 -14.09
N PHE A 258 -1.42 -5.50 -12.77
CA PHE A 258 -2.48 -5.71 -11.79
C PHE A 258 -3.58 -4.64 -11.78
N SER A 259 -3.39 -3.56 -12.54
CA SER A 259 -4.39 -2.50 -12.77
C SER A 259 -5.13 -2.66 -14.11
N THR A 260 -4.84 -3.72 -14.88
CA THR A 260 -5.48 -3.97 -16.18
C THR A 260 -6.48 -5.15 -16.14
N PRO A 261 -7.41 -5.24 -17.12
CA PRO A 261 -8.35 -6.36 -17.20
C PRO A 261 -7.69 -7.74 -17.40
N TRP A 262 -6.40 -7.79 -17.76
CA TRP A 262 -5.67 -9.03 -17.99
C TRP A 262 -5.57 -9.92 -16.75
N VAL A 263 -5.64 -9.33 -15.56
CA VAL A 263 -5.66 -10.07 -14.28
C VAL A 263 -6.87 -11.01 -14.22
N GLY A 264 -8.04 -10.52 -14.63
CA GLY A 264 -9.27 -11.31 -14.66
C GLY A 264 -9.22 -12.48 -15.65
N MET A 265 -8.47 -12.34 -16.75
CA MET A 265 -8.24 -13.43 -17.71
C MET A 265 -7.39 -14.57 -17.11
N ALA A 266 -6.56 -14.26 -16.10
CA ALA A 266 -5.78 -15.24 -15.36
C ALA A 266 -6.53 -15.81 -14.13
N HIS A 267 -7.84 -15.55 -13.99
CA HIS A 267 -8.64 -15.88 -12.81
C HIS A 267 -8.11 -15.29 -11.49
N LEU A 268 -7.35 -14.20 -11.58
CA LEU A 268 -6.87 -13.43 -10.44
C LEU A 268 -7.82 -12.25 -10.18
N ALA A 269 -7.88 -11.79 -8.92
CA ALA A 269 -8.66 -10.60 -8.56
C ALA A 269 -7.84 -9.31 -8.81
N PRO A 270 -8.41 -8.27 -9.45
CA PRO A 270 -7.76 -6.97 -9.59
C PRO A 270 -7.83 -6.22 -8.26
N VAL A 271 -6.79 -6.37 -7.45
CA VAL A 271 -6.70 -5.84 -6.08
C VAL A 271 -5.63 -4.76 -5.97
N PRO A 272 -5.80 -3.77 -5.09
CA PRO A 272 -4.74 -2.82 -4.81
C PRO A 272 -3.55 -3.55 -4.15
N LEU A 273 -2.35 -3.19 -4.59
CA LEU A 273 -1.09 -3.82 -4.26
C LEU A 273 -0.25 -2.92 -3.37
N SER A 274 0.44 -3.54 -2.42
CA SER A 274 1.35 -2.85 -1.52
C SER A 274 2.71 -2.63 -2.14
N VAL A 275 3.18 -1.38 -2.15
CA VAL A 275 4.53 -1.05 -2.62
C VAL A 275 5.57 -1.75 -1.76
N SER A 276 5.38 -1.71 -0.44
CA SER A 276 6.20 -2.39 0.56
C SER A 276 6.43 -3.87 0.27
N ALA A 277 5.37 -4.61 -0.09
CA ALA A 277 5.47 -6.04 -0.38
C ALA A 277 6.24 -6.31 -1.69
N LEU A 278 6.04 -5.47 -2.71
CA LEU A 278 6.76 -5.56 -3.98
C LEU A 278 8.24 -5.20 -3.83
N LEU A 279 8.56 -4.20 -3.01
CA LEU A 279 9.93 -3.82 -2.67
C LEU A 279 10.67 -5.00 -2.00
N VAL A 280 10.10 -5.59 -0.96
CA VAL A 280 10.75 -6.71 -0.26
C VAL A 280 10.95 -7.92 -1.17
N ALA A 281 9.95 -8.25 -2.00
CA ALA A 281 10.05 -9.37 -2.93
C ALA A 281 11.12 -9.14 -4.01
N SER A 282 11.20 -7.92 -4.56
CA SER A 282 12.21 -7.57 -5.56
C SER A 282 13.62 -7.50 -4.97
N LEU A 283 13.81 -6.93 -3.77
CA LEU A 283 15.10 -6.92 -3.08
C LEU A 283 15.60 -8.32 -2.72
N PHE A 284 14.71 -9.21 -2.27
CA PHE A 284 15.06 -10.61 -2.04
C PHE A 284 15.58 -11.26 -3.32
N SER A 285 14.88 -11.06 -4.43
CA SER A 285 15.26 -11.63 -5.72
C SER A 285 16.58 -11.08 -6.26
N VAL A 286 16.79 -9.76 -6.17
CA VAL A 286 18.06 -9.10 -6.51
C VAL A 286 19.20 -9.63 -5.63
N SER A 287 18.95 -9.89 -4.35
CA SER A 287 19.95 -10.48 -3.44
C SER A 287 20.37 -11.87 -3.89
N LEU A 288 19.41 -12.70 -4.32
CA LEU A 288 19.69 -14.05 -4.83
C LEU A 288 20.55 -14.00 -6.10
N VAL A 289 20.24 -13.09 -7.03
CA VAL A 289 20.99 -12.98 -8.31
C VAL A 289 22.38 -12.38 -8.11
N SER A 290 22.51 -11.38 -7.24
CA SER A 290 23.78 -10.70 -6.97
C SER A 290 24.71 -11.47 -6.02
N GLY A 291 24.19 -12.47 -5.31
CA GLY A 291 24.93 -13.23 -4.29
C GLY A 291 25.30 -12.39 -3.06
N ARG A 292 24.68 -11.22 -2.88
CA ARG A 292 24.91 -10.32 -1.74
C ARG A 292 23.58 -9.97 -1.09
N PRO A 293 23.50 -9.94 0.25
CA PRO A 293 22.27 -9.55 0.92
C PRO A 293 21.99 -8.07 0.67
N ALA A 294 20.89 -7.75 -0.01
CA ALA A 294 20.39 -6.37 -0.16
C ALA A 294 19.58 -5.90 1.05
N MET A 295 19.13 -6.83 1.91
CA MET A 295 18.33 -6.54 3.09
C MET A 295 18.71 -7.47 4.26
N GLU A 296 18.68 -6.96 5.48
CA GLU A 296 18.85 -7.78 6.69
C GLU A 296 17.70 -8.80 6.83
N GLY A 297 18.05 -10.07 7.06
CA GLY A 297 17.07 -11.16 7.14
C GLY A 297 16.01 -10.97 8.23
N GLU A 298 16.38 -10.39 9.38
CA GLU A 298 15.41 -10.08 10.45
C GLU A 298 14.36 -9.07 9.99
N ARG A 299 14.76 -8.02 9.25
CA ARG A 299 13.83 -7.00 8.73
C ARG A 299 12.90 -7.60 7.68
N MET A 300 13.42 -8.48 6.83
CA MET A 300 12.63 -9.21 5.85
C MET A 300 11.54 -10.05 6.51
N VAL A 301 11.87 -10.83 7.55
CA VAL A 301 10.89 -11.64 8.29
C VAL A 301 9.83 -10.76 8.97
N LYS A 302 10.23 -9.68 9.62
CA LYS A 302 9.29 -8.72 10.24
C LYS A 302 8.35 -8.11 9.20
N SER A 303 8.86 -7.77 8.01
CA SER A 303 8.02 -7.27 6.93
C SER A 303 7.02 -8.31 6.44
N LEU A 304 7.44 -9.56 6.20
CA LEU A 304 6.53 -10.64 5.80
C LEU A 304 5.41 -10.85 6.82
N ILE A 305 5.75 -10.85 8.11
CA ILE A 305 4.76 -10.97 9.20
C ILE A 305 3.80 -9.78 9.16
N ALA A 306 4.31 -8.55 9.04
CA ALA A 306 3.48 -7.35 8.98
C ALA A 306 2.54 -7.36 7.76
N THR A 307 3.04 -7.77 6.59
CA THR A 307 2.26 -7.88 5.34
C THR A 307 1.16 -8.94 5.44
N ALA A 308 1.43 -10.09 6.06
CA ALA A 308 0.43 -11.14 6.28
C ALA A 308 -0.59 -10.77 7.38
N ALA A 309 -0.14 -10.09 8.44
CA ALA A 309 -0.99 -9.68 9.55
C ALA A 309 -1.93 -8.52 9.19
N ALA A 310 -1.51 -7.60 8.32
CA ALA A 310 -2.28 -6.41 7.94
C ALA A 310 -3.71 -6.74 7.45
N PRO A 311 -3.93 -7.61 6.45
CA PRO A 311 -5.27 -7.95 5.99
C PRO A 311 -6.09 -8.71 7.05
N VAL A 312 -5.45 -9.58 7.85
CA VAL A 312 -6.12 -10.33 8.91
C VAL A 312 -6.62 -9.41 10.01
N LEU A 313 -5.78 -8.47 10.46
CA LEU A 313 -6.16 -7.46 11.44
C LEU A 313 -7.24 -6.52 10.89
N GLY A 314 -7.11 -6.07 9.64
CA GLY A 314 -8.14 -5.26 8.97
C GLY A 314 -9.49 -5.97 8.96
N PHE A 315 -9.51 -7.26 8.58
CA PHE A 315 -10.70 -8.10 8.58
C PHE A 315 -11.32 -8.23 9.98
N LEU A 316 -10.54 -8.66 10.98
CA LEU A 316 -11.05 -8.91 12.32
C LEU A 316 -11.57 -7.63 12.99
N VAL A 317 -10.83 -6.52 12.87
CA VAL A 317 -11.23 -5.23 13.45
C VAL A 317 -12.48 -4.72 12.75
N SER A 318 -12.55 -4.80 11.42
CA SER A 318 -13.73 -4.32 10.68
C SER A 318 -14.96 -5.16 10.95
N TYR A 319 -14.81 -6.48 11.04
CA TYR A 319 -15.91 -7.36 11.45
C TYR A 319 -16.44 -6.95 12.82
N CYS A 320 -15.56 -6.78 13.82
CA CYS A 320 -15.98 -6.39 15.17
C CYS A 320 -16.65 -5.01 15.21
N ILE A 321 -16.07 -4.00 14.55
CA ILE A 321 -16.65 -2.65 14.53
C ILE A 321 -18.00 -2.65 13.80
N CYS A 322 -18.13 -3.35 12.66
CA CYS A 322 -19.39 -3.44 11.93
C CYS A 322 -20.50 -4.11 12.74
N VAL A 323 -20.17 -5.16 13.51
CA VAL A 323 -21.12 -5.81 14.43
C VAL A 323 -21.53 -4.86 15.57
N ILE A 324 -20.58 -4.14 16.18
CA ILE A 324 -20.86 -3.16 17.25
C ILE A 324 -21.73 -2.01 16.76
N LEU A 325 -21.44 -1.49 15.57
CA LEU A 325 -22.18 -0.39 14.94
C LEU A 325 -23.51 -0.85 14.30
N ASN A 326 -23.81 -2.16 14.31
CA ASN A 326 -24.98 -2.77 13.68
C ASN A 326 -25.19 -2.30 12.23
N VAL A 327 -24.13 -2.42 11.42
CA VAL A 327 -24.15 -2.02 10.01
C VAL A 327 -25.14 -2.91 9.25
N SER A 328 -26.28 -2.36 8.85
CA SER A 328 -27.33 -3.04 8.09
C SER A 328 -27.55 -2.37 6.73
N PRO A 329 -27.66 -3.14 5.63
CA PRO A 329 -27.88 -2.58 4.29
C PRO A 329 -29.23 -1.85 4.15
N SER A 330 -30.18 -2.07 5.06
CA SER A 330 -31.51 -1.44 5.04
C SER A 330 -31.68 -0.30 6.03
N GLY A 331 -30.67 0.03 6.84
CA GLY A 331 -30.80 0.97 7.97
C GLY A 331 -31.77 0.50 9.06
N SER A 332 -32.41 -0.68 8.90
CA SER A 332 -33.17 -1.30 9.97
C SER A 332 -32.20 -1.91 10.97
N VAL A 333 -32.35 -1.50 12.23
CA VAL A 333 -31.66 -2.11 13.37
C VAL A 333 -32.04 -3.58 13.35
N VAL A 334 -31.12 -4.46 12.93
CA VAL A 334 -31.29 -5.90 13.15
C VAL A 334 -31.25 -6.07 14.66
N ARG A 335 -32.43 -6.08 15.28
CA ARG A 335 -32.65 -6.42 16.68
C ARG A 335 -32.38 -7.91 16.83
N ASN A 336 -31.10 -8.25 16.88
CA ASN A 336 -30.60 -9.42 17.59
C ASN A 336 -29.36 -9.01 18.38
N LEU A 337 -29.49 -7.89 19.10
CA LEU A 337 -28.58 -7.46 20.16
C LEU A 337 -28.82 -8.30 21.43
N ARG A 338 -28.87 -9.62 21.29
CA ARG A 338 -28.78 -10.53 22.44
C ARG A 338 -27.29 -10.75 22.72
N SER A 339 -26.77 -9.94 23.62
CA SER A 339 -25.74 -10.32 24.61
C SER A 339 -24.42 -10.96 24.16
N ASP A 340 -23.99 -10.89 22.90
CA ASP A 340 -22.64 -11.37 22.55
C ASP A 340 -21.59 -10.29 22.84
N LEU A 341 -20.98 -10.40 24.02
CA LEU A 341 -19.79 -9.63 24.42
C LEU A 341 -18.54 -10.00 23.62
N THR A 342 -18.58 -11.14 22.91
CA THR A 342 -17.48 -11.73 22.15
C THR A 342 -16.79 -10.77 21.16
N PRO A 343 -17.48 -10.08 20.22
CA PRO A 343 -16.85 -9.11 19.32
C PRO A 343 -16.22 -7.92 20.07
N LEU A 344 -16.83 -7.49 21.19
CA LEU A 344 -16.30 -6.40 22.01
C LEU A 344 -15.04 -6.85 22.79
N LEU A 345 -15.02 -8.09 23.27
CA LEU A 345 -13.84 -8.70 23.90
C LEU A 345 -12.71 -8.96 22.91
N ILE A 346 -13.01 -9.39 21.68
CA ILE A 346 -12.01 -9.55 20.62
C ILE A 346 -11.42 -8.19 20.26
N LEU A 347 -12.25 -7.17 20.05
CA LEU A 347 -11.78 -5.82 19.76
C LEU A 347 -10.94 -5.26 20.91
N LEU A 348 -11.40 -5.39 22.15
CA LEU A 348 -10.64 -5.00 23.33
C LEU A 348 -9.32 -5.76 23.43
N GLY A 349 -9.32 -7.06 23.13
CA GLY A 349 -8.12 -7.90 23.07
C GLY A 349 -7.14 -7.40 22.02
N ILE A 350 -7.60 -7.05 20.82
CA ILE A 350 -6.74 -6.46 19.77
C ILE A 350 -6.17 -5.12 20.22
N ILE A 351 -6.97 -4.25 20.84
CA ILE A 351 -6.52 -2.96 21.37
C ILE A 351 -5.50 -3.14 22.49
N VAL A 352 -5.72 -4.10 23.41
CA VAL A 352 -4.79 -4.40 24.51
C VAL A 352 -3.50 -5.01 23.98
N LEU A 353 -3.57 -5.91 22.99
CA LEU A 353 -2.38 -6.47 22.32
C LEU A 353 -1.60 -5.38 21.59
N ALA A 354 -2.29 -4.49 20.87
CA ALA A 354 -1.69 -3.33 20.23
C ALA A 354 -0.99 -2.43 21.26
N ALA A 355 -1.68 -2.06 22.34
CA ALA A 355 -1.12 -1.23 23.41
C ALA A 355 0.07 -1.91 24.10
N GLY A 356 -0.03 -3.20 24.40
CA GLY A 356 1.05 -3.99 24.97
C GLY A 356 2.27 -4.06 24.06
N LEU A 357 2.06 -4.26 22.76
CA LEU A 357 3.11 -4.22 21.75
C LEU A 357 3.75 -2.82 21.68
N VAL A 358 2.99 -1.72 21.85
CA VAL A 358 3.52 -0.34 21.84
C VAL A 358 4.45 -0.15 23.02
N VAL A 359 4.00 -0.57 24.20
CA VAL A 359 4.79 -0.47 25.43
C VAL A 359 6.05 -1.32 25.30
N TYR A 360 5.94 -2.54 24.79
CA TYR A 360 7.09 -3.43 24.58
C TYR A 360 8.12 -2.84 23.61
N VAL A 361 7.71 -2.38 22.43
CA VAL A 361 8.61 -1.78 21.43
C VAL A 361 9.27 -0.51 21.98
N ARG A 362 8.51 0.34 22.69
CA ARG A 362 9.08 1.52 23.37
C ARG A 362 10.09 1.14 24.45
N ALA A 363 9.80 0.10 25.23
CA ALA A 363 10.72 -0.39 26.26
C ALA A 363 12.01 -0.95 25.65
N GLN A 364 11.92 -1.70 24.55
CA GLN A 364 13.08 -2.21 23.83
C GLN A 364 13.93 -1.07 23.25
N ARG A 365 13.31 -0.10 22.56
CA ARG A 365 14.02 1.06 22.00
C ARG A 365 14.72 1.89 23.07
N ASN A 366 14.07 2.07 24.23
CA ASN A 366 14.69 2.74 25.38
C ASN A 366 15.87 1.94 25.96
N SER A 367 15.79 0.61 25.96
CA SER A 367 16.92 -0.25 26.36
C SER A 367 18.10 -0.15 25.39
N GLU A 368 17.85 -0.11 24.08
CA GLU A 368 18.90 0.02 23.07
C GLU A 368 19.58 1.39 23.14
N LEU A 369 18.81 2.47 23.26
CA LEU A 369 19.34 3.82 23.47
C LEU A 369 20.19 3.90 24.75
N ARG A 370 19.75 3.28 25.85
CA ARG A 370 20.56 3.20 27.08
C ARG A 370 21.86 2.44 26.87
N LYS A 371 21.86 1.33 26.12
CA LYS A 371 23.08 0.58 25.78
C LYS A 371 24.04 1.42 24.93
N GLN A 372 23.53 2.16 23.95
CA GLN A 372 24.35 3.05 23.11
C GLN A 372 24.97 4.20 23.93
N ILE A 373 24.20 4.82 24.83
CA ILE A 373 24.71 5.88 25.73
C ILE A 373 25.79 5.31 26.65
N LEU A 374 25.59 4.12 27.22
CA LEU A 374 26.58 3.47 28.09
C LEU A 374 27.84 3.04 27.33
N ALA A 375 27.73 2.63 26.06
CA ALA A 375 28.88 2.27 25.23
C ALA A 375 29.68 3.49 24.73
N SER A 376 29.06 4.68 24.72
CA SER A 376 29.70 5.95 24.32
C SER A 376 30.44 6.68 25.46
N ARG A 377 30.31 6.18 26.69
CA ARG A 377 31.02 6.67 27.88
C ARG A 377 32.14 5.70 28.23
#